data_AF-A0A4P2R487-F1
#
_entry.id   AF-A0A4P2R487-F1
#
_cell.length_a   1.000
_cell.length_b   1.000
_cell.length_c   1.000
_cell.angle_alpha   90.00
_cell.angle_beta   90.00
_cell.angle_gamma   90.00
#
_symmetry.space_group_name_H-M   'P 1'
#
loop_
_entity.id
_entity.type
_entity.pdbx_description
1 polymer ?
#
loop_
_entity_poly.entity_id
_entity_poly.type
_entity_poly.pdbx_seq_one_letter_code
_entity_poly.pdbx_strand_id
1 'polypeptide(L)' 'MVASLVGTLSRAVALGDEDAARVGHEAIGRLLGLPPEPEGLTGRRR' A
#
# COMPACT_ATOMS: atom_id res chain seq x y z
N MET A 1 -4.05 -7.83 15.30
CA MET A 1 -3.35 -8.10 14.03
C MET A 1 -3.26 -6.85 13.16
N VAL A 2 -4.37 -6.16 12.83
CA VAL A 2 -4.36 -4.93 12.01
C VAL A 2 -3.49 -3.80 12.60
N ALA A 3 -3.58 -3.54 13.92
CA ALA A 3 -2.76 -2.51 14.57
C ALA A 3 -1.25 -2.74 14.43
N SER A 4 -0.81 -4.00 14.41
CA SER A 4 0.61 -4.35 14.20
C SER A 4 1.04 -4.05 12.76
N LEU A 5 0.19 -4.34 11.78
CA LEU A 5 0.45 -4.05 10.36
C LEU A 5 0.54 -2.54 10.10
N VAL A 6 -0.38 -1.77 10.70
CA VAL A 6 -0.37 -0.30 10.61
C VAL A 6 0.88 0.29 11.26
N GLY A 7 1.33 -0.27 12.39
CA GLY A 7 2.59 0.13 13.02
C GLY A 7 3.83 -0.14 12.15
N THR A 8 3.90 -1.31 11.51
CA THR A 8 4.98 -1.64 10.56
C THR A 8 4.96 -0.72 9.35
N LEU A 9 3.80 -0.46 8.78
CA LEU A 9 3.64 0.45 7.63
C LEU A 9 4.06 1.88 7.97
N SER A 10 3.64 2.39 9.13
CA SER A 10 4.02 3.73 9.58
C SER A 10 5.55 3.88 9.72
N ARG A 11 6.24 2.84 10.22
CA ARG A 11 7.70 2.82 10.29
C ARG A 11 8.35 2.76 8.91
N ALA A 12 7.85 1.90 8.01
CA ALA A 12 8.37 1.80 6.64
C ALA A 12 8.30 3.16 5.92
N VAL A 13 7.17 3.87 6.03
CA VAL A 13 7.00 5.21 5.47
C VAL A 13 7.96 6.22 6.10
N ALA A 14 8.13 6.19 7.43
CA ALA A 14 9.04 7.10 8.12
C ALA A 14 10.52 6.87 7.75
N LEU A 15 10.88 5.64 7.34
CA LEU A 15 12.22 5.28 6.89
C LEU A 15 12.43 5.47 5.39
N GLY A 16 11.39 5.80 4.63
CA GLY A 16 11.44 5.85 3.17
C GLY A 16 11.59 4.48 2.50
N ASP A 17 11.21 3.40 3.19
CA ASP A 17 11.21 2.04 2.64
C ASP A 17 9.97 1.85 1.74
N GLU A 18 10.12 2.23 0.47
CA GLU A 18 9.04 2.22 -0.52
C GLU A 18 8.51 0.81 -0.81
N ASP A 19 9.37 -0.21 -0.76
CA ASP A 19 8.96 -1.60 -0.96
C ASP A 19 8.11 -2.10 0.21
N ALA A 20 8.56 -1.88 1.45
CA ALA A 20 7.78 -2.25 2.63
C ALA A 20 6.47 -1.44 2.73
N ALA A 21 6.50 -0.17 2.31
CA ALA A 21 5.31 0.66 2.26
C ALA A 21 4.29 0.15 1.22
N ARG A 22 4.76 -0.25 0.03
CA ARG A 22 3.92 -0.83 -1.03
C ARG A 22 3.27 -2.14 -0.58
N VAL A 23 4.05 -3.05 0.01
CA VAL A 23 3.54 -4.33 0.51
C VAL A 23 2.51 -4.11 1.62
N GLY A 24 2.76 -3.18 2.55
CA GLY A 24 1.80 -2.85 3.59
C GLY A 24 0.51 -2.25 3.04
N HIS A 25 0.58 -1.38 2.04
CA HIS A 25 -0.58 -0.82 1.36
C HIS A 25 -1.40 -1.90 0.63
N GLU A 26 -0.76 -2.80 -0.12
CA GLU A 26 -1.44 -3.90 -0.80
C GLU A 26 -2.11 -4.86 0.17
N ALA A 27 -1.43 -5.20 1.28
CA ALA A 27 -2.00 -6.05 2.33
C ALA A 27 -3.25 -5.43 2.95
N ILE A 28 -3.24 -4.11 3.21
CA ILE A 28 -4.42 -3.39 3.71
C ILE A 28 -5.52 -3.37 2.65
N GLY A 29 -5.20 -3.08 1.39
CA GLY A 29 -6.15 -3.12 0.28
C GLY A 29 -6.83 -4.49 0.16
N ARG A 30 -6.06 -5.57 0.22
CA ARG A 30 -6.57 -6.95 0.16
C ARG A 30 -7.46 -7.30 1.36
N LEU A 31 -7.11 -6.85 2.57
CA LEU A 31 -7.96 -7.01 3.75
C LEU A 31 -9.30 -6.28 3.63
N LEU A 32 -9.32 -5.14 2.92
CA LEU A 32 -10.51 -4.35 2.65
C LEU A 32 -11.27 -4.79 1.39
N GLY A 33 -10.77 -5.79 0.66
CA GLY A 33 -11.34 -6.24 -0.62
C GLY A 33 -11.16 -5.23 -1.76
N LEU A 34 -10.22 -4.28 -1.62
CA LEU A 34 -9.90 -3.31 -2.66
C LEU A 34 -8.97 -3.95 -3.69
N PRO A 35 -9.17 -3.68 -5.00
CA PRO A 35 -8.24 -4.11 -6.02
C PRO A 35 -6.87 -3.42 -5.82
N PRO A 36 -5.75 -4.10 -6.13
CA PRO A 36 -4.45 -3.45 -6.14
C PRO A 36 -4.51 -2.26 -7.11
N GLU A 37 -3.89 -1.13 -6.74
CA GLU A 37 -3.88 0.03 -7.64
C GLU A 37 -3.25 -0.40 -8.97
N PRO A 38 -3.92 -0.20 -10.11
CA PRO A 38 -3.35 -0.57 -11.39
C PRO A 38 -2.10 0.27 -11.64
N GLU A 39 -0.96 -0.41 -11.79
CA GLU A 39 0.31 0.17 -12.19
C GLU A 39 0.13 0.85 -13.56
N GLY A 40 -0.09 2.16 -13.55
CA GLY A 40 -0.18 2.96 -14.76
C GLY A 40 -1.60 3.26 -15.23
N LEU A 41 -2.29 4.19 -14.55
CA LEU A 41 -3.31 5.02 -15.18
C LEU A 41 -2.69 6.25 -15.87
N THR A 42 -1.52 6.08 -16.51
CA THR A 42 -1.02 7.02 -17.54
C THR A 42 -1.82 6.83 -18.83
N GLY A 43 -3.12 7.07 -18.74
CA GLY A 43 -4.06 6.89 -19.84
C GLY A 43 -5.41 7.54 -19.54
N ARG A 44 -5.41 8.68 -18.84
CA ARG A 44 -6.61 9.50 -18.71
C ARG A 44 -6.69 10.47 -19.89
N ARG A 45 -7.68 10.22 -20.76
CA ARG A 45 -8.22 11.09 -21.84
C ARG A 45 -7.45 11.07 -23.18
N ARG A 46 -8.01 10.39 -24.17
CA ARG A 46 -8.87 11.03 -25.19
C ARG A 46 -9.63 10.00 -26.01
#